data_AF-A0A2G5KXG0-F1
#
_entry.id   AF-A0A2G5KXG0-F1
#
_cell.length_a   1.000
_cell.length_b   1.000
_cell.length_c   1.000
_cell.angle_alpha   90.00
_cell.angle_beta   90.00
_cell.angle_gamma   90.00
#
_symmetry.space_group_name_H-M   'P 1'
#
loop_
_entity.id
_entity.type
_entity.pdbx_description
1 polymer ?
#
loop_
_entity_poly.entity_id
_entity_poly.type
_entity_poly.pdbx_seq_one_letter_code
_entity_poly.pdbx_strand_id
1 'polypeptide(L)'
;MKPSHYNTLKNTFIVFLVLFNLGCLFVLFKGHERIKKSEHLKESRRELLKEKLGLDDSQMEQFTLLKKEHVKKLRKKQNKLFQLRKEVFAHLGDPDFDIDTYTQEIGMIQQDMDHMAFEHFSKLRALCRPDQYESFDAFAQRIMLSQHSKERSPKR
;
A
#
# COMPACT_ATOMS: atom_id res chain seq x y z
N MET A 1 -5.87 37.34 -52.84
CA MET A 1 -5.70 37.54 -51.37
C MET A 1 -6.57 36.50 -50.65
N LYS A 2 -6.04 35.41 -50.10
CA LYS A 2 -5.64 35.28 -48.68
C LYS A 2 -4.72 34.05 -48.45
N PRO A 3 -3.51 33.98 -49.03
CA PRO A 3 -2.54 32.91 -48.72
C PRO A 3 -1.96 33.00 -47.29
N SER A 4 -2.11 34.15 -46.63
CA SER A 4 -1.60 34.41 -45.26
C SER A 4 -2.27 33.52 -44.20
N HIS A 5 -3.61 33.42 -44.20
CA HIS A 5 -4.34 32.72 -43.13
C HIS A 5 -4.08 31.21 -43.07
N TYR A 6 -3.82 30.57 -44.22
CA TYR A 6 -3.53 29.13 -44.27
C TYR A 6 -2.19 28.78 -43.62
N ASN A 7 -1.16 29.58 -43.91
CA ASN A 7 0.17 29.40 -43.33
C ASN A 7 0.16 29.72 -41.84
N THR A 8 -0.60 30.72 -41.40
CA THR A 8 -0.80 31.00 -39.97
C THR A 8 -1.48 29.83 -39.27
N LEU A 9 -2.56 29.28 -39.84
CA LEU A 9 -3.29 28.14 -39.26
C LEU A 9 -2.41 26.87 -39.18
N LYS A 10 -1.66 26.57 -40.25
CA LYS A 10 -0.70 25.45 -40.29
C LYS A 10 0.39 25.62 -39.23
N ASN A 11 0.96 26.82 -39.10
CA ASN A 11 2.00 27.09 -38.09
C ASN A 11 1.45 26.99 -36.66
N THR A 12 0.23 27.48 -36.41
CA THR A 12 -0.43 27.31 -35.11
C THR A 12 -0.65 25.83 -34.77
N PHE A 13 -1.05 25.01 -35.74
CA PHE A 13 -1.22 23.56 -35.55
C PHE A 13 0.11 22.87 -35.25
N ILE A 14 1.20 23.23 -35.95
CA ILE A 14 2.54 22.70 -35.69
C ILE A 14 3.01 23.08 -34.27
N VAL A 15 2.84 24.34 -33.86
CA VAL A 15 3.20 24.79 -32.51
C VAL A 15 2.39 24.05 -31.45
N PHE A 16 1.08 23.87 -31.65
CA PHE A 16 0.23 23.08 -30.76
C PHE A 16 0.71 21.64 -30.65
N LEU A 17 1.05 21.00 -31.78
CA LEU A 17 1.49 19.62 -31.81
C LEU A 17 2.85 19.44 -31.11
N VAL A 18 3.75 20.42 -31.25
CA VAL A 18 5.04 20.46 -30.53
C VAL A 18 4.81 20.62 -29.03
N LEU A 19 3.98 21.56 -28.59
CA LEU A 19 3.66 21.78 -27.17
C LEU A 19 2.96 20.56 -26.55
N PHE A 20 2.06 19.91 -27.29
CA PHE A 20 1.38 18.70 -26.83
C PHE A 20 2.35 17.53 -26.66
N ASN A 21 3.25 17.31 -27.64
CA ASN A 21 4.29 16.28 -27.52
C ASN A 21 5.24 16.56 -26.36
N LEU A 22 5.66 17.82 -26.15
CA LEU A 22 6.48 18.22 -25.00
C LEU A 22 5.75 18.01 -23.67
N GLY A 23 4.45 18.29 -23.60
CA GLY A 23 3.60 18.03 -22.44
C GLY A 23 3.51 16.53 -22.11
N CYS A 24 3.28 15.68 -23.12
CA CYS A 24 3.29 14.22 -22.97
C CYS A 24 4.65 13.71 -22.47
N LEU A 25 5.76 14.21 -23.05
CA LEU A 25 7.10 13.84 -22.65
C LEU A 25 7.38 14.25 -21.19
N PHE A 26 6.95 15.44 -20.78
CA PHE A 26 7.08 15.91 -19.40
C PHE A 26 6.30 15.04 -18.40
N VAL A 27 5.08 14.62 -18.74
CA VAL A 27 4.29 13.71 -17.90
C VAL A 27 4.95 12.33 -17.78
N LEU A 28 5.49 11.80 -18.88
CA LEU A 28 6.22 10.52 -18.88
C LEU A 28 7.51 10.59 -18.07
N PHE A 29 8.29 11.68 -18.20
CA PHE A 29 9.51 11.89 -17.40
C PHE A 29 9.20 12.00 -15.90
N LYS A 30 8.17 12.76 -15.50
CA LYS A 30 7.72 12.81 -14.10
C LYS A 30 7.21 11.46 -13.60
N GLY A 31 6.55 10.67 -14.45
CA GLY A 31 6.15 9.30 -14.12
C GLY A 31 7.36 8.40 -13.83
N HIS A 32 8.38 8.47 -14.67
CA HIS A 32 9.61 7.68 -14.54
C HIS A 32 10.43 8.04 -13.28
N GLU A 33 10.56 9.32 -12.93
CA GLU A 33 11.23 9.73 -11.69
C GLU A 33 10.51 9.24 -10.43
N ARG A 34 9.17 9.25 -10.43
CA ARG A 34 8.36 8.71 -9.33
C ARG A 34 8.58 7.21 -9.14
N ILE A 35 8.74 6.45 -10.23
CA ILE A 35 9.02 5.01 -10.18
C ILE A 35 10.41 4.78 -9.58
N LYS A 36 11.45 5.45 -10.07
CA LYS A 36 12.82 5.33 -9.54
C LYS A 36 12.91 5.69 -8.05
N LYS A 37 12.28 6.79 -7.64
CA LYS A 37 12.25 7.18 -6.22
C LYS A 37 11.55 6.14 -5.35
N SER A 38 10.46 5.53 -5.85
CA SER A 38 9.75 4.46 -5.15
C SER A 38 10.60 3.20 -5.00
N GLU A 39 11.35 2.81 -6.03
CA GLU A 39 12.23 1.64 -5.96
C GLU A 39 13.39 1.85 -4.98
N HIS A 40 14.08 2.99 -5.05
CA HIS A 40 15.15 3.32 -4.11
C HIS A 40 14.66 3.32 -2.64
N LEU A 41 13.44 3.81 -2.38
CA LEU A 41 12.85 3.78 -1.03
C LEU A 41 12.43 2.36 -0.58
N LYS A 42 12.14 1.46 -1.52
CA LYS A 42 11.86 0.05 -1.19
C LYS A 42 13.15 -0.69 -0.88
N GLU A 43 14.19 -0.45 -1.67
CA GLU A 43 15.51 -1.05 -1.52
C GLU A 43 16.15 -0.62 -0.20
N SER A 44 16.18 0.68 0.09
CA SER A 44 16.68 1.21 1.37
C SER A 44 15.92 0.63 2.58
N ARG A 45 14.59 0.46 2.51
CA ARG A 45 13.83 -0.17 3.61
C ARG A 45 14.14 -1.67 3.75
N ARG A 46 14.45 -2.34 2.64
CA ARG A 46 14.84 -3.75 2.64
C ARG A 46 16.20 -3.92 3.31
N GLU A 47 17.15 -3.09 2.94
CA GLU A 47 18.50 -3.07 3.51
C GLU A 47 18.47 -2.75 5.01
N LEU A 48 17.73 -1.71 5.41
CA LEU A 48 17.55 -1.38 6.83
C LEU A 48 16.94 -2.51 7.65
N LEU A 49 16.00 -3.27 7.07
CA LEU A 49 15.40 -4.43 7.73
C LEU A 49 16.41 -5.58 7.84
N LYS A 50 17.15 -5.84 6.76
CA LYS A 50 18.21 -6.86 6.70
C LYS A 50 19.28 -6.58 7.75
N GLU A 51 19.76 -5.34 7.83
CA GLU A 51 20.75 -4.88 8.79
C GLU A 51 20.22 -4.99 10.23
N LYS A 52 19.03 -4.43 10.50
CA LYS A 52 18.46 -4.37 11.84
C LYS A 52 18.15 -5.75 12.45
N LEU A 53 17.79 -6.72 11.62
CA LEU A 53 17.49 -8.08 12.05
C LEU A 53 18.65 -9.06 11.80
N GLY A 54 19.76 -8.58 11.22
CA GLY A 54 20.91 -9.40 10.84
C GLY A 54 20.58 -10.52 9.86
N LEU A 55 19.58 -10.33 8.99
CA LEU A 55 19.12 -11.36 8.04
C LEU A 55 20.14 -11.58 6.93
N ASP A 56 20.28 -12.82 6.48
CA ASP A 56 21.01 -13.13 5.25
C ASP A 56 20.12 -12.94 4.00
N ASP A 57 20.71 -13.06 2.81
CA ASP A 57 20.00 -12.88 1.55
C ASP A 57 18.89 -13.91 1.31
N SER A 58 19.09 -15.15 1.75
CA SER A 58 18.09 -16.22 1.61
C SER A 58 16.89 -15.97 2.52
N GLN A 59 17.14 -15.60 3.78
CA GLN A 59 16.11 -15.19 4.74
C GLN A 59 15.33 -13.98 4.21
N MET A 60 16.01 -12.98 3.65
CA MET A 60 15.38 -11.76 3.11
C MET A 60 14.48 -12.04 1.88
N GLU A 61 14.88 -12.97 1.02
CA GLU A 61 14.06 -13.39 -0.12
C GLU A 61 12.75 -14.06 0.34
N GLN A 62 12.86 -15.01 1.27
CA GLN A 62 11.70 -15.70 1.85
C GLN A 62 10.79 -14.74 2.63
N PHE A 63 11.38 -13.80 3.38
CA PHE A 63 10.65 -12.74 4.07
C PHE A 63 9.82 -11.90 3.09
N THR A 64 10.41 -11.53 1.94
CA THR A 64 9.74 -10.74 0.91
C THR A 64 8.57 -11.49 0.28
N LEU A 65 8.73 -12.79 0.05
CA LEU A 65 7.68 -13.66 -0.47
C LEU A 65 6.49 -13.75 0.50
N LEU A 66 6.76 -14.10 1.76
CA LEU A 66 5.74 -14.20 2.80
C LEU A 66 5.00 -12.88 3.01
N LYS A 67 5.71 -11.76 2.98
CA LYS A 67 5.12 -10.42 3.06
C LYS A 67 4.17 -10.15 1.89
N LYS A 68 4.58 -10.48 0.66
CA LYS A 68 3.75 -10.26 -0.55
C LYS A 68 2.45 -11.06 -0.47
N GLU A 69 2.53 -12.31 -0.01
CA GLU A 69 1.36 -13.16 0.19
C GLU A 69 0.42 -12.59 1.26
N HIS A 70 0.96 -12.24 2.43
CA HIS A 70 0.20 -11.67 3.53
C HIS A 70 -0.53 -10.38 3.12
N VAL A 71 0.17 -9.44 2.47
CA VAL A 71 -0.44 -8.18 1.98
C VAL A 71 -1.58 -8.43 1.00
N LYS A 72 -1.45 -9.43 0.11
CA LYS A 72 -2.51 -9.78 -0.85
C LYS A 72 -3.76 -10.29 -0.14
N LYS A 73 -3.60 -11.15 0.88
CA LYS A 73 -4.70 -11.68 1.70
C LYS A 73 -5.36 -10.57 2.53
N LEU A 74 -4.55 -9.76 3.20
CA LEU A 74 -5.00 -8.68 4.07
C LEU A 74 -5.83 -7.61 3.33
N ARG A 75 -5.43 -7.23 2.11
CA ARG A 75 -6.16 -6.24 1.29
C ARG A 75 -7.63 -6.61 1.08
N LYS A 76 -7.93 -7.90 0.86
CA LYS A 76 -9.31 -8.34 0.63
C LYS A 76 -10.18 -8.12 1.87
N LYS A 77 -9.65 -8.46 3.05
CA LYS A 77 -10.34 -8.33 4.34
C LYS A 77 -10.51 -6.86 4.73
N GLN A 78 -9.47 -6.04 4.56
CA GLN A 78 -9.54 -4.59 4.78
C GLN A 78 -10.60 -3.91 3.90
N ASN A 79 -10.67 -4.28 2.62
CA ASN A 79 -11.70 -3.76 1.72
C ASN A 79 -13.10 -4.15 2.20
N LYS A 80 -13.30 -5.41 2.60
CA LYS A 80 -14.59 -5.88 3.12
C LYS A 80 -14.99 -5.14 4.41
N LEU A 81 -14.06 -5.01 5.35
CA LEU A 81 -14.22 -4.26 6.59
C LEU A 81 -14.63 -2.80 6.32
N PHE A 82 -13.98 -2.16 5.35
CA PHE A 82 -14.32 -0.79 4.95
C PHE A 82 -15.75 -0.70 4.38
N GLN A 83 -16.16 -1.63 3.54
CA GLN A 83 -17.53 -1.64 2.99
C GLN A 83 -18.56 -1.84 4.10
N LEU A 84 -18.37 -2.81 5.00
CA LEU A 84 -19.31 -3.04 6.11
C LEU A 84 -19.44 -1.81 7.01
N ARG A 85 -18.31 -1.17 7.38
CA ARG A 85 -18.35 0.08 8.14
C ARG A 85 -19.11 1.18 7.39
N LYS A 86 -18.91 1.29 6.07
CA LYS A 86 -19.63 2.26 5.23
C LYS A 86 -21.13 1.99 5.22
N GLU A 87 -21.56 0.73 5.09
CA GLU A 87 -22.98 0.35 5.11
C GLU A 87 -23.63 0.70 6.45
N VAL A 88 -22.97 0.41 7.57
CA VAL A 88 -23.46 0.78 8.91
C VAL A 88 -23.73 2.29 9.01
N PHE A 89 -22.80 3.13 8.55
CA PHE A 89 -23.00 4.59 8.60
C PHE A 89 -23.94 5.13 7.52
N ALA A 90 -24.14 4.40 6.42
CA ALA A 90 -25.09 4.79 5.38
C ALA A 90 -26.55 4.65 5.85
N HIS A 91 -26.82 3.73 6.77
CA HIS A 91 -28.15 3.49 7.36
C HIS A 91 -28.34 4.23 8.70
N LEU A 92 -27.54 5.27 8.96
CA LEU A 92 -27.65 6.06 10.17
C LEU A 92 -29.02 6.78 10.21
N GLY A 93 -29.90 6.34 11.11
CA GLY A 93 -31.26 6.88 11.27
C GLY A 93 -32.38 5.97 10.75
N ASP A 94 -32.04 4.81 10.18
CA ASP A 94 -33.01 3.77 9.86
C ASP A 94 -33.32 2.93 11.12
N PRO A 95 -34.57 2.97 11.64
CA PRO A 95 -34.94 2.22 12.84
C PRO A 95 -35.01 0.71 12.62
N ASP A 96 -35.14 0.25 11.37
CA ASP A 96 -35.26 -1.17 11.02
C ASP A 96 -33.91 -1.79 10.61
N PHE A 97 -32.82 -1.01 10.68
CA PHE A 97 -31.49 -1.48 10.31
C PHE A 97 -30.91 -2.44 11.36
N ASP A 98 -30.59 -3.65 10.91
CA ASP A 98 -29.94 -4.68 11.73
C ASP A 98 -28.43 -4.41 11.89
N ILE A 99 -28.08 -3.56 12.85
CA ILE A 99 -26.69 -3.25 13.18
C ILE A 99 -25.92 -4.46 13.75
N ASP A 100 -26.61 -5.42 14.36
CA ASP A 100 -25.97 -6.54 15.06
C ASP A 100 -25.33 -7.50 14.05
N THR A 101 -26.00 -7.81 12.95
CA THR A 101 -25.42 -8.65 11.88
C THR A 101 -24.14 -8.04 11.31
N TYR A 102 -24.14 -6.73 11.02
CA TYR A 102 -22.97 -6.06 10.44
C TYR A 102 -21.82 -5.95 11.44
N THR A 103 -22.11 -5.66 12.71
CA THR A 103 -21.07 -5.56 13.75
C THR A 103 -20.47 -6.92 14.09
N GLN A 104 -21.27 -7.98 14.07
CA GLN A 104 -20.79 -9.36 14.20
C GLN A 104 -19.85 -9.73 13.05
N GLU A 105 -20.21 -9.41 11.80
CA GLU A 105 -19.36 -9.68 10.65
C GLU A 105 -18.05 -8.86 10.68
N ILE A 106 -18.12 -7.60 11.12
CA ILE A 106 -16.95 -6.76 11.39
C ILE A 106 -16.02 -7.43 12.41
N GLY A 107 -16.59 -7.94 13.51
CA GLY A 107 -15.85 -8.66 14.56
C GLY A 107 -15.15 -9.91 14.03
N MET A 108 -15.85 -10.73 13.24
CA MET A 108 -15.27 -11.93 12.61
C MET A 108 -14.10 -11.57 11.67
N ILE A 109 -14.24 -10.51 10.87
CA ILE A 109 -13.16 -10.06 9.98
C ILE A 109 -11.95 -9.56 10.77
N GLN A 110 -12.17 -8.84 11.87
CA GLN A 110 -11.08 -8.37 12.73
C GLN A 110 -10.33 -9.56 13.36
N GLN A 111 -11.06 -10.52 13.91
CA GLN A 111 -10.49 -11.75 14.47
C GLN A 111 -9.64 -12.50 13.43
N ASP A 112 -10.17 -12.67 12.22
CA ASP A 112 -9.43 -13.30 11.12
C ASP A 112 -8.14 -12.54 10.80
N MET A 113 -8.20 -11.21 10.75
CA MET A 113 -7.03 -10.37 10.47
C MET A 113 -5.95 -10.51 11.54
N ASP A 114 -6.34 -10.59 12.82
CA ASP A 114 -5.41 -10.79 13.93
C ASP A 114 -4.77 -12.18 13.88
N HIS A 115 -5.55 -13.23 13.57
CA HIS A 115 -5.02 -14.58 13.35
C HIS A 115 -4.02 -14.61 12.17
N MET A 116 -4.36 -13.99 11.05
CA MET A 116 -3.47 -13.88 9.88
C MET A 116 -2.17 -13.12 10.22
N ALA A 117 -2.25 -12.12 11.08
CA ALA A 117 -1.09 -11.37 11.53
C ALA A 117 -0.18 -12.26 12.38
N PHE A 118 -0.74 -12.93 13.41
CA PHE A 118 0.00 -13.84 14.27
C PHE A 118 0.70 -14.96 13.47
N GLU A 119 -0.04 -15.62 12.57
CA GLU A 119 0.49 -16.67 11.70
C GLU A 119 1.63 -16.14 10.81
N HIS A 120 1.49 -14.92 10.27
CA HIS A 120 2.53 -14.29 9.46
C HIS A 120 3.81 -14.06 10.26
N PHE A 121 3.71 -13.45 11.44
CA PHE A 121 4.89 -13.21 12.29
C PHE A 121 5.51 -14.51 12.80
N SER A 122 4.71 -15.54 13.09
CA SER A 122 5.20 -16.87 13.44
C SER A 122 6.03 -17.49 12.31
N LYS A 123 5.54 -17.44 11.07
CA LYS A 123 6.29 -17.92 9.88
C LYS A 123 7.58 -17.14 9.67
N LEU A 124 7.55 -15.82 9.84
CA LEU A 124 8.75 -14.99 9.71
C LEU A 124 9.77 -15.31 10.80
N ARG A 125 9.33 -15.53 12.04
CA ARG A 125 10.20 -15.93 13.15
C ARG A 125 10.86 -17.29 12.91
N ALA A 126 10.15 -18.22 12.27
CA ALA A 126 10.71 -19.54 11.92
C ALA A 126 11.86 -19.47 10.90
N LEU A 127 11.95 -18.36 10.13
CA LEU A 127 13.09 -18.12 9.24
C LEU A 127 14.33 -17.63 9.98
N CYS A 128 14.16 -17.08 11.17
CA CYS A 128 15.25 -16.54 11.97
C CYS A 128 16.05 -17.67 12.63
N ARG A 129 17.35 -17.43 12.78
CA ARG A 129 18.26 -18.24 13.59
C ARG A 129 18.11 -17.86 15.07
N PRO A 130 18.59 -18.71 16.01
CA PRO A 130 18.48 -18.43 17.44
C PRO A 130 19.06 -17.08 17.89
N ASP A 131 20.15 -16.62 17.26
CA ASP A 131 20.79 -15.33 17.51
C ASP A 131 19.92 -14.12 17.12
N GLN A 132 18.90 -14.32 16.27
CA GLN A 132 18.06 -13.26 15.73
C GLN A 132 16.69 -13.12 16.43
N TYR A 133 16.33 -14.08 17.30
CA TYR A 133 14.99 -14.15 17.90
C TYR A 133 14.62 -12.93 18.74
N GLU A 134 15.51 -12.46 19.61
CA GLU A 134 15.24 -11.31 20.48
C GLU A 134 14.99 -10.03 19.65
N SER A 135 15.85 -9.77 18.66
CA SER A 135 15.72 -8.64 17.74
C SER A 135 14.43 -8.71 16.92
N PHE A 136 14.04 -9.91 16.48
CA PHE A 136 12.79 -10.13 15.75
C PHE A 136 11.57 -9.90 16.63
N ASP A 137 11.56 -10.45 17.84
CA ASP A 137 10.42 -10.35 18.76
C ASP A 137 10.17 -8.88 19.17
N ALA A 138 11.24 -8.12 19.44
CA ALA A 138 11.17 -6.68 19.69
C ALA A 138 10.66 -5.90 18.45
N PHE A 139 11.10 -6.29 17.25
CA PHE A 139 10.62 -5.70 16.01
C PHE A 139 9.12 -5.95 15.80
N ALA A 140 8.66 -7.18 15.99
CA ALA A 140 7.26 -7.58 15.82
C ALA A 140 6.35 -6.79 16.76
N GLN A 141 6.71 -6.68 18.05
CA GLN A 141 5.96 -5.88 19.02
C GLN A 141 5.84 -4.41 18.61
N ARG A 142 6.95 -3.80 18.17
CA ARG A 142 6.94 -2.40 17.71
C ARG A 142 6.04 -2.20 16.49
N ILE A 143 6.04 -3.14 15.55
CA ILE A 143 5.17 -3.06 14.37
C ILE A 143 3.70 -3.13 14.79
N MET A 144 3.32 -4.05 15.68
CA MET A 144 1.95 -4.18 16.18
C MET A 144 1.46 -2.89 16.84
N LEU A 145 2.27 -2.30 17.72
CA LEU A 145 1.94 -1.02 18.37
C LEU A 145 1.79 0.13 17.37
N SER A 146 2.57 0.11 16.28
CA SER A 146 2.53 1.15 15.24
C SER A 146 1.30 1.07 14.32
N GLN A 147 0.71 -0.11 14.16
CA GLN A 147 -0.48 -0.27 13.34
C GLN A 147 -1.70 0.38 13.99
N HIS A 148 -1.83 0.23 15.31
CA HIS A 148 -2.93 0.82 16.08
C HIS A 148 -2.89 2.35 16.13
N SER A 149 -1.70 2.97 16.05
CA SER A 149 -1.57 4.43 16.02
C SER A 149 -1.89 5.03 14.64
N LYS A 150 -1.60 4.29 13.56
CA LYS A 150 -1.84 4.75 12.18
C LYS A 150 -3.32 4.75 11.80
N GLU A 151 -4.12 3.87 12.39
CA GLU A 151 -5.57 3.80 12.19
C GLU A 151 -6.30 5.02 12.80
N ARG A 152 -5.66 5.75 13.73
CA ARG A 152 -6.19 6.98 14.34
C ARG A 152 -5.89 8.27 13.55
N SER A 153 -5.13 8.19 12.46
CA SER A 153 -4.79 9.38 11.66
C SER A 153 -5.82 9.58 10.54
N PRO A 154 -6.70 10.59 10.61
CA PRO A 154 -7.56 10.91 9.48
C PRO A 154 -6.68 11.34 8.32
N LYS A 155 -6.88 10.74 7.14
CA LYS A 155 -6.34 11.31 5.91
C LYS A 155 -7.03 12.66 5.72
N ARG A 156 -6.28 13.75 5.98
CA ARG A 156 -6.65 15.11 5.59
C ARG A 156 -6.75 15.22 4.07
#